data_AF-A0A5R9LYU4-F1
#
_entry.id   AF-A0A5R9LYU4-F1
#
_cell.length_a   1.000
_cell.length_b   1.000
_cell.length_c   1.000
_cell.angle_alpha   90.00
_cell.angle_beta   90.00
_cell.angle_gamma   90.00
#
_symmetry.space_group_name_H-M   'P 1'
#
loop_
_entity.id
_entity.type
_entity.pdbx_description
1 polymer ?
#
loop_
_entity_poly.entity_id
_entity_poly.type
_entity_poly.pdbx_seq_one_letter_code
_entity_poly.pdbx_strand_id
1 'polypeptide(L)'
;MGLVLGVTDRLAARGGPADQGGRHRAAPPRKTLRDLTTRDGLVYGLCQAMALIPGVSRSGATISGGLFLGYTREAAARYSFLLAIPAVLASGVFELKDVGGDSHLSWGPTILATVIAFGVGYAVIAWFMRYISTKSFMPFVIYRVVLGVVLFALVGAGVLDVKAAAFE
;
A
#
# COMPACT_ATOMS: atom_id res chain seq x y z
N MET A 1 -0.69 -10.05 3.26
CA MET A 1 -1.32 -8.72 3.02
C MET A 1 -2.09 -8.60 1.71
N GLY A 2 -1.54 -8.97 0.54
CA GLY A 2 -2.26 -8.83 -0.75
C GLY A 2 -3.67 -9.44 -0.75
N LEU A 3 -3.82 -10.65 -0.20
CA LEU A 3 -5.12 -11.31 -0.06
C LEU A 3 -6.12 -10.52 0.81
N VAL A 4 -5.66 -9.92 1.90
CA VAL A 4 -6.50 -9.10 2.80
C VAL A 4 -7.02 -7.86 2.07
N LEU A 5 -6.20 -7.23 1.23
CA LEU A 5 -6.66 -6.14 0.35
C LEU A 5 -7.72 -6.63 -0.64
N GLY A 6 -7.53 -7.81 -1.24
CA GLY A 6 -8.52 -8.39 -2.16
C GLY A 6 -9.86 -8.72 -1.49
N VAL A 7 -9.82 -9.27 -0.27
CA VAL A 7 -11.02 -9.57 0.51
C VAL A 7 -11.74 -8.28 0.89
N THR A 8 -11.03 -7.30 1.47
CA THR A 8 -11.63 -6.01 1.85
C THR A 8 -12.17 -5.25 0.64
N ASP A 9 -11.50 -5.33 -0.50
CA ASP A 9 -11.96 -4.74 -1.75
C ASP A 9 -13.22 -5.43 -2.33
N ARG A 10 -13.30 -6.76 -2.25
CA ARG A 10 -14.52 -7.50 -2.63
C ARG A 10 -15.68 -7.19 -1.69
N LEU A 11 -15.44 -7.13 -0.38
CA LEU A 11 -16.45 -6.72 0.60
C LEU A 11 -16.88 -5.27 0.37
N ALA A 12 -15.95 -4.40 -0.04
CA ALA A 12 -16.25 -3.04 -0.43
C ALA A 12 -17.14 -2.98 -1.69
N ALA A 13 -16.93 -3.88 -2.65
CA ALA A 13 -17.75 -4.00 -3.86
C ALA A 13 -19.15 -4.59 -3.61
N ARG A 14 -19.30 -5.52 -2.66
CA ARG A 14 -20.57 -6.20 -2.37
C ARG A 14 -21.62 -5.31 -1.69
N GLY A 15 -21.23 -4.20 -1.08
CA GLY A 15 -22.16 -3.19 -0.57
C GLY A 15 -22.71 -2.22 -1.63
N GLY A 16 -22.58 -2.55 -2.92
CA GLY A 16 -23.14 -1.78 -4.05
C GLY A 16 -24.57 -2.20 -4.42
N PRO A 17 -25.27 -1.44 -5.28
CA PRO A 17 -26.74 -1.44 -5.47
C PRO A 17 -27.40 -2.72 -6.04
N ALA A 18 -26.68 -3.86 -6.09
CA ALA A 18 -27.13 -5.10 -6.72
C ALA A 18 -27.60 -6.19 -5.73
N ASP A 19 -27.70 -5.90 -4.43
CA ASP A 19 -28.39 -6.78 -3.47
C ASP A 19 -29.88 -6.38 -3.35
N GLN A 20 -30.62 -6.48 -4.46
CA GLN A 20 -32.07 -6.22 -4.53
C GLN A 20 -32.90 -7.51 -4.37
N GLY A 21 -32.45 -8.42 -3.50
CA GLY A 21 -33.06 -9.72 -3.29
C GLY A 21 -33.55 -9.98 -1.86
N GLY A 22 -33.94 -8.96 -1.09
CA GLY A 22 -34.50 -9.19 0.25
C GLY A 22 -34.70 -7.91 1.06
N ARG A 23 -35.86 -7.79 1.72
CA ARG A 23 -36.26 -6.59 2.47
C ARG A 23 -35.36 -6.33 3.69
N HIS A 24 -35.02 -5.04 3.87
CA HIS A 24 -34.53 -4.31 5.07
C HIS A 24 -33.03 -3.93 5.15
N ARG A 25 -32.83 -2.59 5.08
CA ARG A 25 -31.64 -1.73 5.27
C ARG A 25 -30.74 -1.52 4.05
N ALA A 26 -30.92 -0.36 3.41
CA ALA A 26 -29.93 0.20 2.48
C ALA A 26 -28.55 0.23 3.18
N ALA A 27 -27.51 -0.22 2.48
CA ALA A 27 -26.15 -0.15 3.00
C ALA A 27 -25.81 1.32 3.34
N PRO A 28 -25.19 1.59 4.51
CA PRO A 28 -24.84 2.94 4.89
C PRO A 28 -23.89 3.56 3.83
N PRO A 29 -24.02 4.87 3.56
CA PRO A 29 -23.16 5.55 2.59
C PRO A 29 -21.69 5.36 2.97
N ARG A 30 -20.85 5.13 1.97
CA ARG A 30 -19.40 4.95 2.16
C ARG A 30 -18.78 6.24 2.69
N LYS A 31 -17.87 6.10 3.65
CA LYS A 31 -17.13 7.23 4.21
C LYS A 31 -16.21 7.85 3.16
N THR A 32 -16.11 9.16 3.17
CA THR A 32 -15.17 9.95 2.39
C THR A 32 -14.08 10.52 3.30
N LEU A 33 -13.08 11.19 2.74
CA LEU A 33 -12.05 11.88 3.53
C LEU A 33 -12.62 12.89 4.53
N ARG A 34 -13.81 13.45 4.28
CA ARG A 34 -14.47 14.41 5.18
C ARG A 34 -14.99 13.75 6.47
N ASP A 35 -15.22 12.45 6.42
CA ASP A 35 -15.72 11.65 7.55
C ASP A 35 -14.58 11.04 8.38
N LEU A 36 -13.34 11.50 8.17
CA LEU A 36 -12.17 11.01 8.89
C LEU A 36 -12.18 11.50 10.34
N THR A 37 -12.18 10.55 11.28
CA THR A 37 -12.06 10.85 12.72
C THR A 37 -10.66 10.50 13.23
N THR A 38 -10.27 11.03 14.39
CA THR A 38 -9.02 10.66 15.06
C THR A 38 -8.93 9.16 15.34
N ARG A 39 -10.07 8.53 15.68
CA ARG A 39 -10.15 7.07 15.89
C ARG A 39 -9.81 6.30 14.61
N ASP A 40 -10.35 6.73 13.47
CA ASP A 40 -10.03 6.13 12.18
C ASP A 40 -8.53 6.29 11.90
N GLY A 41 -7.96 7.48 12.13
CA GLY A 41 -6.53 7.76 11.99
C GLY A 41 -5.62 6.82 12.81
N LEU A 42 -6.00 6.52 14.07
CA LEU A 42 -5.28 5.53 14.89
C LEU A 42 -5.31 4.13 14.28
N VAL A 43 -6.46 3.70 13.75
CA VAL A 43 -6.58 2.40 13.07
C VAL A 43 -5.72 2.34 11.82
N TYR A 44 -5.67 3.42 11.02
CA TYR A 44 -4.76 3.50 9.89
C TYR A 44 -3.29 3.46 10.33
N GLY A 45 -2.92 4.11 11.45
CA GLY A 45 -1.58 4.04 12.03
C GLY A 45 -1.19 2.61 12.43
N LEU A 46 -2.09 1.88 13.09
CA LEU A 46 -1.88 0.46 13.42
C LEU A 46 -1.75 -0.39 12.15
N CYS A 47 -2.55 -0.11 11.12
CA CYS A 47 -2.42 -0.77 9.83
C CYS A 47 -1.08 -0.44 9.15
N GLN A 48 -0.59 0.80 9.27
CA GLN A 48 0.72 1.19 8.77
C GLN A 48 1.86 0.50 9.52
N ALA A 49 1.74 0.27 10.83
CA ALA A 49 2.75 -0.44 11.62
C ALA A 49 2.95 -1.88 11.14
N MET A 50 1.92 -2.54 10.58
CA MET A 50 2.09 -3.86 9.96
C MET A 50 3.08 -3.86 8.78
N ALA A 51 3.36 -2.69 8.19
CA ALA A 51 4.35 -2.55 7.12
C ALA A 51 5.81 -2.81 7.57
N LEU A 52 6.06 -2.86 8.89
CA LEU A 52 7.37 -3.23 9.44
C LEU A 52 7.73 -4.69 9.16
N ILE A 53 6.74 -5.55 8.88
CA ILE A 53 6.99 -6.94 8.46
C ILE A 53 7.47 -6.91 7.00
N PRO A 54 8.69 -7.40 6.70
CA PRO A 54 9.21 -7.41 5.33
C PRO A 54 8.26 -8.08 4.34
N GLY A 55 8.09 -7.45 3.19
CA GLY A 55 7.14 -7.91 2.16
C GLY A 55 5.68 -7.55 2.42
N VAL A 56 5.30 -7.03 3.59
CA VAL A 56 3.99 -6.35 3.75
C VAL A 56 4.02 -5.03 3.00
N SER A 57 3.01 -4.79 2.16
CA SER A 57 2.92 -3.50 1.49
C SER A 57 2.24 -2.52 2.43
N ARG A 58 2.94 -1.43 2.74
CA ARG A 58 2.40 -0.33 3.52
C ARG A 58 1.06 0.18 2.97
N SER A 59 1.01 0.56 1.70
CA SER A 59 -0.23 1.04 1.07
C SER A 59 -1.31 -0.03 1.06
N GLY A 60 -0.96 -1.30 0.83
CA GLY A 60 -1.93 -2.40 0.94
C GLY A 60 -2.53 -2.54 2.33
N ALA A 61 -1.72 -2.43 3.39
CA ALA A 61 -2.15 -2.53 4.78
C ALA A 61 -3.10 -1.39 5.18
N THR A 62 -2.70 -0.14 4.93
CA THR A 62 -3.49 1.06 5.24
C THR A 62 -4.75 1.15 4.39
N ILE A 63 -4.70 0.86 3.09
CA ILE A 63 -5.90 0.86 2.23
C ILE A 63 -6.89 -0.22 2.68
N SER A 64 -6.42 -1.42 3.05
CA SER A 64 -7.28 -2.48 3.56
C SER A 64 -7.97 -2.06 4.85
N GLY A 65 -7.25 -1.41 5.77
CA GLY A 65 -7.81 -0.82 6.99
C GLY A 65 -8.89 0.22 6.67
N GLY A 66 -8.63 1.10 5.71
CA GLY A 66 -9.62 2.08 5.24
C GLY A 66 -10.87 1.47 4.64
N LEU A 67 -10.72 0.46 3.77
CA LEU A 67 -11.84 -0.27 3.19
C LEU A 67 -12.65 -1.01 4.26
N PHE A 68 -11.98 -1.56 5.26
CA PHE A 68 -12.61 -2.22 6.41
C PHE A 68 -13.41 -1.23 7.27
N LEU A 69 -12.91 0.00 7.45
CA LEU A 69 -13.61 1.09 8.13
C LEU A 69 -14.76 1.71 7.31
N GLY A 70 -15.00 1.22 6.08
CA GLY A 70 -16.10 1.63 5.22
C GLY A 70 -15.81 2.83 4.31
N TYR A 71 -14.54 3.23 4.16
CA TYR A 71 -14.16 4.30 3.23
C TYR A 71 -14.31 3.86 1.77
N THR A 72 -14.51 4.84 0.88
CA THR A 72 -14.35 4.61 -0.56
C THR A 72 -12.90 4.24 -0.88
N ARG A 73 -12.69 3.51 -1.98
CA ARG A 73 -11.34 3.15 -2.48
C ARG A 73 -10.45 4.37 -2.63
N GLU A 74 -11.01 5.42 -3.20
CA GLU A 74 -10.32 6.69 -3.40
C GLU A 74 -9.94 7.35 -2.08
N ALA A 75 -10.86 7.44 -1.11
CA ALA A 75 -10.57 8.04 0.19
C ALA A 75 -9.53 7.24 0.97
N ALA A 76 -9.64 5.91 0.97
CA ALA A 76 -8.68 5.02 1.63
C ALA A 76 -7.28 5.14 1.02
N ALA A 77 -7.18 5.20 -0.31
CA ALA A 77 -5.91 5.39 -1.01
C ALA A 77 -5.30 6.79 -0.79
N ARG A 78 -6.11 7.85 -0.93
CA ARG A 78 -5.64 9.22 -0.66
C ARG A 78 -5.11 9.35 0.76
N TYR A 79 -5.86 8.88 1.75
CA TYR A 79 -5.41 8.95 3.14
C TYR A 79 -4.16 8.09 3.38
N SER A 80 -4.10 6.90 2.80
CA SER A 80 -2.90 6.06 2.84
C SER A 80 -1.66 6.77 2.28
N PHE A 81 -1.77 7.55 1.20
CA PHE A 81 -0.64 8.29 0.65
C PHE A 81 -0.26 9.48 1.52
N LEU A 82 -1.22 10.21 2.07
CA LEU A 82 -0.94 11.31 3.00
C LEU A 82 -0.24 10.81 4.28
N LEU A 83 -0.73 9.70 4.85
CA LEU A 83 -0.13 9.08 6.03
C LEU A 83 1.29 8.56 5.77
N ALA A 84 1.59 8.20 4.51
CA ALA A 84 2.89 7.70 4.12
C ALA A 84 3.98 8.78 4.14
N ILE A 85 3.64 10.04 3.87
CA ILE A 85 4.59 11.16 3.77
C ILE A 85 5.46 11.29 5.02
N PRO A 86 4.92 11.49 6.24
CA PRO A 86 5.76 11.65 7.43
C PRO A 86 6.61 10.41 7.72
N ALA A 87 6.08 9.21 7.47
CA ALA A 87 6.82 7.96 7.71
C ALA A 87 7.98 7.77 6.72
N VAL A 88 7.78 8.07 5.43
CA VAL A 88 8.86 7.98 4.42
C VAL A 88 9.92 9.05 4.67
N LEU A 89 9.50 10.28 4.94
CA LEU A 89 10.44 11.37 5.19
C LEU A 89 11.26 11.10 6.44
N ALA A 90 10.63 10.66 7.54
CA ALA A 90 11.34 10.31 8.76
C ALA A 90 12.33 9.15 8.54
N SER A 91 11.91 8.10 7.81
CA SER A 91 12.81 7.00 7.44
C SER A 91 13.97 7.48 6.57
N GLY A 92 13.70 8.30 5.54
CA GLY A 92 14.76 8.85 4.69
C GLY A 92 15.75 9.72 5.46
N VAL A 93 15.27 10.59 6.36
CA VAL A 93 16.14 11.39 7.23
C VAL A 93 16.95 10.52 8.19
N PHE A 94 16.36 9.45 8.72
CA PHE A 94 17.08 8.52 9.58
C PHE A 94 18.20 7.79 8.83
N GLU A 95 17.98 7.36 7.60
CA GLU A 95 19.00 6.71 6.75
C GLU A 95 20.14 7.66 6.36
N LEU A 96 19.91 8.98 6.32
CA LEU A 96 20.97 9.96 6.01
C LEU A 96 22.11 9.96 7.03
N LYS A 97 21.91 9.47 8.25
CA LYS A 97 22.97 9.41 9.28
C LYS A 97 24.08 8.42 8.90
N ASP A 98 23.74 7.40 8.10
CA ASP A 98 24.65 6.32 7.69
C ASP A 98 25.37 6.70 6.37
N VAL A 99 24.93 7.80 5.73
CA VAL A 99 25.56 8.41 4.57
C VAL A 99 26.80 9.19 4.99
N GLY A 100 27.92 8.48 5.17
CA GLY A 100 29.22 9.11 5.44
C GLY A 100 30.27 8.23 6.13
N GLY A 101 29.87 7.08 6.69
CA GLY A 101 30.80 6.18 7.40
C GLY A 101 31.79 5.44 6.49
N ASP A 102 31.37 5.02 5.28
CA ASP A 102 32.11 4.09 4.41
C ASP A 102 32.00 4.44 2.90
N SER A 103 31.98 5.72 2.54
CA SER A 103 31.31 6.18 1.31
C SER A 103 31.95 5.76 -0.04
N HIS A 104 31.46 4.68 -0.63
CA HIS A 104 31.33 4.45 -2.07
C HIS A 104 30.08 5.14 -2.68
N LEU A 105 29.50 6.13 -1.99
CA LEU A 105 28.27 6.78 -2.44
C LEU A 105 28.54 7.71 -3.63
N SER A 106 28.06 7.33 -4.81
CA SER A 106 28.16 8.15 -6.01
C SER A 106 26.98 9.12 -6.10
N TRP A 107 27.21 10.39 -5.75
CA TRP A 107 26.19 11.43 -5.73
C TRP A 107 25.50 11.66 -7.08
N GLY A 108 26.22 11.53 -8.20
CA GLY A 108 25.66 11.70 -9.55
C GLY A 108 24.52 10.72 -9.84
N PRO A 109 24.77 9.40 -9.80
CA PRO A 109 23.75 8.36 -9.91
C PRO A 109 22.63 8.50 -8.88
N THR A 110 22.93 8.81 -7.62
CA THR A 110 21.91 8.95 -6.55
C THR A 110 20.94 10.09 -6.85
N ILE A 111 21.44 11.26 -7.25
CA ILE A 111 20.60 12.42 -7.61
C ILE A 111 19.76 12.09 -8.84
N LEU A 112 20.37 11.49 -9.87
CA LEU A 112 19.65 11.11 -11.08
C LEU A 112 18.52 10.10 -10.79
N ALA A 113 18.81 9.05 -10.02
CA ALA A 113 17.83 8.07 -9.58
C ALA A 113 16.69 8.72 -8.77
N THR A 114 17.02 9.70 -7.93
CA THR A 114 16.03 10.45 -7.14
C THR A 114 15.08 11.26 -8.03
N VAL A 115 15.61 11.97 -9.03
CA VAL A 115 14.78 12.75 -9.99
C VAL A 115 13.88 11.84 -10.80
N ILE A 116 14.42 10.71 -11.29
CA ILE A 116 13.64 9.71 -12.03
C ILE A 116 12.54 9.13 -11.14
N ALA A 117 12.87 8.72 -9.91
CA ALA A 117 11.92 8.16 -8.95
C ALA A 117 10.80 9.17 -8.62
N PHE A 118 11.12 10.46 -8.48
CA PHE A 118 10.14 11.52 -8.28
C PHE A 118 9.17 11.64 -9.47
N GLY A 119 9.70 11.73 -10.69
CA GLY A 119 8.87 11.87 -11.89
C GLY A 119 7.97 10.65 -12.13
N VAL A 120 8.55 9.45 -12.04
CA VAL A 120 7.80 8.18 -12.19
C VAL A 120 6.78 8.03 -11.06
N GLY A 121 7.18 8.31 -9.82
CA GLY A 121 6.29 8.21 -8.65
C GLY A 121 5.07 9.13 -8.79
N TYR A 122 5.27 10.38 -9.20
CA TYR A 122 4.18 11.31 -9.44
C TYR A 122 3.23 10.82 -10.54
N ALA A 123 3.78 10.38 -11.69
CA ALA A 123 2.99 9.86 -12.80
C ALA A 123 2.17 8.62 -12.40
N VAL A 124 2.79 7.69 -11.66
CA VAL A 124 2.12 6.48 -11.16
C VAL A 124 1.02 6.82 -10.18
N ILE A 125 1.23 7.74 -9.24
CA ILE A 125 0.18 8.15 -8.28
C ILE A 125 -1.00 8.79 -9.03
N ALA A 126 -0.74 9.70 -9.98
CA ALA A 126 -1.80 10.34 -10.77
C ALA A 126 -2.62 9.32 -11.57
N TRP A 127 -1.95 8.38 -12.24
CA TRP A 127 -2.62 7.30 -12.97
C TRP A 127 -3.38 6.37 -12.04
N PHE A 128 -2.77 5.96 -10.93
CA PHE A 128 -3.35 5.03 -9.97
C PHE A 128 -4.62 5.60 -9.35
N MET A 129 -4.62 6.88 -8.97
CA MET A 129 -5.82 7.56 -8.45
C MET A 129 -6.98 7.54 -9.46
N ARG A 130 -6.69 7.71 -10.75
CA ARG A 130 -7.68 7.59 -11.83
C ARG A 130 -8.16 6.14 -12.03
N TYR A 131 -7.28 5.17 -11.84
CA TYR A 131 -7.62 3.76 -11.98
C TYR A 131 -8.57 3.28 -10.87
N ILE A 132 -8.21 3.52 -9.60
CA ILE A 132 -8.94 2.97 -8.44
C ILE A 132 -10.31 3.62 -8.20
N SER A 133 -10.57 4.79 -8.80
CA SER A 133 -11.89 5.43 -8.74
C SER A 133 -12.94 4.64 -9.51
N THR A 134 -12.51 3.83 -10.49
CA THR A 134 -13.41 3.04 -11.36
C THR A 134 -13.15 1.54 -11.32
N LYS A 135 -11.98 1.11 -10.86
CA LYS A 135 -11.53 -0.29 -10.88
C LYS A 135 -11.21 -0.82 -9.48
N SER A 136 -11.19 -2.13 -9.38
CA SER A 136 -10.89 -2.90 -8.17
C SER A 136 -9.37 -3.08 -7.97
N PHE A 137 -8.95 -3.33 -6.73
CA PHE A 137 -7.56 -3.66 -6.40
C PHE A 137 -7.17 -5.09 -6.77
N MET A 138 -8.11 -5.92 -7.23
CA MET A 138 -7.89 -7.34 -7.52
C MET A 138 -6.69 -7.64 -8.44
N PRO A 139 -6.39 -6.86 -9.51
CA PRO A 139 -5.20 -7.10 -10.32
C PRO A 139 -3.89 -6.99 -9.53
N PHE A 140 -3.79 -6.05 -8.58
CA PHE A 140 -2.62 -5.93 -7.69
C PHE A 140 -2.50 -7.12 -6.74
N VAL A 141 -3.63 -7.67 -6.30
CA VAL A 141 -3.66 -8.86 -5.43
C VAL A 141 -3.14 -10.08 -6.20
N ILE A 142 -3.63 -10.29 -7.41
CA ILE A 142 -3.17 -11.39 -8.28
C ILE A 142 -1.69 -11.25 -8.56
N TYR A 143 -1.23 -10.05 -8.95
CA TYR A 143 0.20 -9.78 -9.16
C TYR A 143 1.05 -10.18 -7.95
N ARG A 144 0.63 -9.81 -6.73
CA ARG A 144 1.40 -10.15 -5.52
C ARG A 144 1.39 -11.63 -5.16
N VAL A 145 0.29 -12.33 -5.42
CA VAL A 145 0.22 -13.79 -5.20
C VAL A 145 1.15 -14.50 -6.17
N VAL A 146 1.09 -14.15 -7.46
CA VAL A 146 1.97 -14.71 -8.48
C VAL A 146 3.43 -14.42 -8.16
N LEU A 147 3.77 -13.17 -7.82
CA LEU A 147 5.13 -12.80 -7.41
C LEU A 147 5.61 -13.60 -6.20
N GLY A 148 4.76 -13.77 -5.18
CA GLY A 148 5.09 -14.58 -4.01
C GLY A 148 5.35 -16.06 -4.35
N VAL A 149 4.52 -16.65 -5.22
CA VAL A 149 4.71 -18.02 -5.70
C VAL A 149 6.02 -18.15 -6.47
N VAL A 150 6.32 -17.20 -7.36
CA VAL A 150 7.57 -17.19 -8.14
C VAL A 150 8.78 -17.09 -7.20
N LEU A 151 8.74 -16.19 -6.22
CA LEU A 151 9.83 -16.06 -5.24
C LEU A 151 10.04 -17.36 -4.45
N PHE A 152 8.97 -18.01 -3.98
CA PHE A 152 9.08 -19.30 -3.29
C PHE A 152 9.65 -20.40 -4.20
N ALA A 153 9.25 -20.44 -5.47
CA ALA A 153 9.78 -21.40 -6.43
C ALA A 153 11.28 -21.19 -6.69
N LEU A 154 11.71 -19.94 -6.86
CA LEU A 154 13.12 -19.60 -7.10
C LEU A 154 14.00 -19.89 -5.89
N VAL A 155 13.51 -19.60 -4.67
CA VAL A 155 14.19 -19.97 -3.43
C VAL A 155 14.26 -21.49 -3.29
N GLY A 156 13.14 -22.20 -3.52
CA GLY A 156 13.09 -23.66 -3.46
C GLY A 156 13.98 -24.35 -4.49
N ALA A 157 14.18 -23.74 -5.65
CA ALA A 157 15.09 -24.20 -6.70
C ALA A 157 16.57 -23.83 -6.44
N GLY A 158 16.88 -23.12 -5.36
CA GLY A 158 18.25 -22.68 -5.03
C GLY A 158 18.79 -21.57 -5.94
N VAL A 159 17.92 -20.90 -6.72
CA VAL A 159 18.30 -19.78 -7.60
C VAL A 159 18.46 -18.49 -6.80
N LEU A 160 17.66 -18.32 -5.74
CA LEU A 160 17.74 -17.18 -4.82
C LEU A 160 18.17 -17.66 -3.44
N ASP A 161 19.19 -17.01 -2.86
CA ASP A 161 19.58 -17.23 -1.47
C ASP A 161 18.64 -16.48 -0.53
N VAL A 162 18.26 -17.12 0.57
CA VAL A 162 17.38 -16.55 1.60
C VAL A 162 18.13 -15.52 2.45
N LYS A 163 19.47 -15.62 2.53
CA LYS A 163 20.31 -14.73 3.36
C LYS A 163 20.30 -13.28 2.91
N ALA A 164 20.05 -13.00 1.63
CA ALA A 164 19.95 -11.61 1.13
C ALA A 164 18.77 -10.82 1.73
N ALA A 165 17.83 -11.47 2.41
CA ALA A 165 16.67 -10.83 3.05
C ALA A 165 16.83 -10.63 4.58
N ALA A 166 17.89 -11.17 5.19
CA ALA A 166 18.21 -10.97 6.59
C ALA A 166 19.27 -9.87 6.70
N PHE A 167 18.81 -8.66 7.00
CA PHE A 167 19.54 -7.45 7.39
C PHE A 167 21.05 -7.68 7.68
N GLU A 168 21.91 -7.10 6.84
CA GLU A 168 23.17 -6.50 7.30
C GLU A 168 22.89 -5.09 7.82
#